data_AF-A0A7K0BL72-F1
#
_entry.id   AF-A0A7K0BL72-F1
#
_cell.length_a   1.000
_cell.length_b   1.000
_cell.length_c   1.000
_cell.angle_alpha   90.00
_cell.angle_beta   90.00
_cell.angle_gamma   90.00
#
_symmetry.space_group_name_H-M   'P 1'
#
loop_
_entity.id
_entity.type
_entity.pdbx_description
1 polymer ?
#
loop_
_entity_poly.entity_id
_entity_poly.type
_entity_poly.pdbx_seq_one_letter_code
_entity_poly.pdbx_strand_id
1 'polypeptide(L)'
;GEDIWKVSVNGDEYGTPENLGAKVNTEANESFPFITEDNILFFSSNGKTGFGGLDVFKMDLNKGTEAINVGEPVNTSKDDFAFTYNTSKKVGFFSSNRDGV
;
A
#
# COMPACT_ATOMS: atom_id res chain seq x y z
N GLY A 1 15.65 2.30 -2.52
CA GLY A 1 14.44 1.92 -1.82
C GLY A 1 14.18 0.43 -1.82
N GLU A 2 13.18 0.03 -1.07
CA GLU A 2 12.37 -1.16 -1.35
C GLU A 2 11.28 -0.79 -2.36
N ASP A 3 11.05 -1.62 -3.37
CA ASP A 3 10.07 -1.38 -4.42
C ASP A 3 9.00 -2.47 -4.43
N ILE A 4 7.80 -2.12 -4.87
CA ILE A 4 6.72 -3.07 -5.13
C ILE A 4 6.74 -3.49 -6.61
N TRP A 5 6.79 -4.80 -6.82
CA TRP A 5 6.74 -5.45 -8.12
C TRP A 5 5.50 -6.35 -8.20
N LYS A 6 4.99 -6.57 -9.42
CA LYS A 6 3.89 -7.50 -9.69
C LYS A 6 4.29 -8.55 -10.73
N VAL A 7 3.58 -9.66 -10.73
CA VAL A 7 3.65 -10.69 -11.79
C VAL A 7 2.23 -11.02 -12.24
N SER A 8 2.07 -11.39 -13.50
CA SER A 8 0.87 -12.10 -13.93
C SER A 8 0.88 -13.52 -13.37
N VAL A 9 -0.29 -14.02 -12.99
CA VAL A 9 -0.48 -15.39 -12.50
C VAL A 9 -1.48 -16.09 -13.41
N ASN A 10 -1.10 -17.24 -13.96
CA ASN A 10 -1.94 -18.07 -14.82
C ASN A 10 -1.91 -19.52 -14.34
N GLY A 11 -2.82 -19.88 -13.43
CA GLY A 11 -2.75 -21.15 -12.72
C GLY A 11 -1.50 -21.21 -11.85
N ASP A 12 -0.62 -22.18 -12.13
CA ASP A 12 0.66 -22.36 -11.43
C ASP A 12 1.83 -21.65 -12.11
N GLU A 13 1.60 -20.93 -13.22
CA GLU A 13 2.61 -20.18 -13.94
C GLU A 13 2.66 -18.71 -13.50
N TYR A 14 3.88 -18.20 -13.35
CA TYR A 14 4.16 -16.80 -13.02
C TYR A 14 4.86 -16.13 -14.19
N GLY A 15 4.38 -14.94 -14.57
CA GLY A 15 5.00 -14.11 -15.60
C GLY A 15 6.29 -13.45 -15.14
N THR A 16 6.85 -12.61 -16.01
CA THR A 16 8.02 -11.79 -15.68
C THR A 16 7.64 -10.71 -14.64
N PRO A 17 8.45 -10.49 -13.59
CA PRO A 17 8.25 -9.40 -12.65
C PRO A 17 8.29 -8.02 -13.32
N GLU A 18 7.28 -7.20 -13.02
CA GLU A 18 7.14 -5.83 -13.50
C GLU A 18 7.14 -4.86 -12.31
N ASN A 19 7.97 -3.81 -12.37
CA ASN A 19 7.97 -2.73 -11.39
C ASN A 19 6.66 -1.94 -11.51
N LEU A 20 6.02 -1.60 -10.38
CA LEU A 20 4.75 -0.85 -10.40
C LEU A 20 4.88 0.63 -10.81
N GLY A 21 6.10 1.10 -11.06
CA GLY A 21 6.40 2.42 -11.60
C GLY A 21 6.20 3.55 -10.59
N ALA A 22 6.49 4.77 -11.04
CA ALA A 22 6.61 5.96 -10.18
C ALA A 22 5.32 6.39 -9.45
N LYS A 23 4.16 5.85 -9.85
CA LYS A 23 2.88 6.11 -9.14
C LYS A 23 2.84 5.41 -7.79
N VAL A 24 3.50 4.25 -7.70
CA VAL A 24 3.64 3.48 -6.46
C VAL A 24 5.03 3.73 -5.89
N ASN A 25 6.07 3.34 -6.61
CA ASN A 25 7.45 3.35 -6.13
C ASN A 25 8.08 4.74 -6.17
N THR A 26 8.99 5.00 -5.25
CA THR A 26 9.81 6.21 -5.14
C THR A 26 11.28 5.82 -4.94
N GLU A 27 12.17 6.78 -4.70
CA GLU A 27 13.56 6.46 -4.32
C GLU A 27 13.67 5.88 -2.88
N ALA A 28 12.62 6.08 -2.07
CA ALA A 28 12.51 5.64 -0.69
C ALA A 28 11.90 4.22 -0.61
N ASN A 29 11.24 3.85 0.47
CA ASN A 29 10.74 2.49 0.67
C ASN A 29 9.23 2.39 0.46
N GLU A 30 8.82 1.46 -0.39
CA GLU A 30 7.44 1.02 -0.59
C GLU A 30 7.29 -0.47 -0.27
N SER A 31 6.42 -0.78 0.67
CA SER A 31 6.30 -2.12 1.24
C SER A 31 4.87 -2.49 1.62
N PHE A 32 4.66 -3.77 1.97
CA PHE A 32 3.39 -4.33 2.42
C PHE A 32 2.18 -4.15 1.47
N PRO A 33 2.28 -4.58 0.20
CA PRO A 33 1.17 -4.48 -0.74
C PRO A 33 -0.01 -5.37 -0.33
N PHE A 34 -1.22 -4.83 -0.43
CA PHE A 34 -2.48 -5.55 -0.30
C PHE A 34 -3.48 -5.08 -1.35
N ILE A 35 -4.09 -6.00 -2.10
CA ILE A 35 -5.08 -5.67 -3.13
C ILE A 35 -6.46 -6.18 -2.68
N THR A 36 -7.44 -5.30 -2.72
CA THR A 36 -8.85 -5.64 -2.47
C THR A 36 -9.52 -6.26 -3.70
N GLU A 37 -10.68 -6.87 -3.52
CA GLU A 37 -11.52 -7.40 -4.61
C GLU A 37 -11.93 -6.32 -5.63
N ASP A 38 -11.98 -5.05 -5.21
CA ASP A 38 -12.32 -3.90 -6.06
C ASP A 38 -11.08 -3.31 -6.80
N ASN A 39 -9.96 -4.03 -6.84
CA ASN A 39 -8.68 -3.58 -7.42
C ASN A 39 -8.12 -2.29 -6.79
N ILE A 40 -8.42 -2.06 -5.51
CA ILE A 40 -7.73 -1.03 -4.73
C ILE A 40 -6.47 -1.64 -4.13
N LEU A 41 -5.30 -1.14 -4.54
CA LEU A 41 -4.01 -1.44 -3.94
C LEU A 41 -3.81 -0.54 -2.72
N PHE A 42 -3.51 -1.14 -1.57
CA PHE A 42 -2.96 -0.51 -0.39
C PHE A 42 -1.48 -0.87 -0.26
N PHE A 43 -0.67 0.06 0.19
CA PHE A 43 0.76 -0.15 0.49
C PHE A 43 1.24 0.93 1.45
N SER A 44 2.40 0.74 2.05
CA SER A 44 3.04 1.77 2.86
C SER A 44 4.25 2.38 2.18
N SER A 45 4.42 3.69 2.33
CA SER A 45 5.54 4.44 1.76
C SER A 45 6.08 5.46 2.76
N ASN A 46 7.39 5.66 2.77
CA ASN A 46 8.06 6.79 3.43
C ASN A 46 8.69 7.78 2.43
N GLY A 47 8.35 7.66 1.14
CA GLY A 47 8.83 8.53 0.06
C GLY A 47 7.79 9.50 -0.49
N LYS A 48 6.54 9.38 -0.06
CA LYS A 48 5.42 10.25 -0.46
C LYS A 48 5.04 11.19 0.68
N THR A 49 4.42 12.33 0.33
CA THR A 49 3.93 13.28 1.34
C THR A 49 2.90 12.62 2.25
N GLY A 50 3.18 12.63 3.56
CA GLY A 50 2.39 11.99 4.58
C GLY A 50 2.58 12.64 5.96
N PHE A 51 2.33 11.88 7.02
CA PHE A 51 2.32 12.32 8.40
C PHE A 51 3.59 11.92 9.16
N GLY A 52 4.18 10.76 8.83
CA GLY A 52 5.18 10.11 9.67
C GLY A 52 6.31 9.43 8.89
N GLY A 53 6.72 8.26 9.38
CA GLY A 53 7.71 7.42 8.71
C GLY A 53 7.05 6.70 7.53
N LEU A 54 6.65 5.45 7.73
CA LEU A 54 5.76 4.76 6.79
C LEU A 54 4.31 5.23 6.97
N ASP A 55 3.67 5.61 5.88
CA ASP A 55 2.24 5.89 5.83
C ASP A 55 1.54 4.96 4.85
N VAL A 56 0.30 4.59 5.15
CA VAL A 56 -0.56 3.81 4.25
C VAL A 56 -1.13 4.70 3.14
N PHE A 57 -0.92 4.29 1.89
CA PHE A 57 -1.51 4.87 0.69
C PHE A 57 -2.45 3.88 0.02
N LYS A 58 -3.39 4.40 -0.78
CA LYS A 58 -4.26 3.60 -1.64
C LYS A 58 -4.27 4.10 -3.09
N MET A 59 -4.42 3.18 -4.03
CA MET A 59 -4.51 3.47 -5.46
C MET A 59 -5.57 2.59 -6.12
N ASP A 60 -6.39 3.19 -6.99
CA ASP A 60 -7.34 2.46 -7.84
C ASP A 60 -6.61 1.99 -9.11
N LEU A 61 -6.30 0.69 -9.17
CA LEU A 61 -5.54 0.11 -10.27
C LEU A 61 -6.30 0.14 -11.60
N ASN A 62 -7.63 0.24 -11.58
CA ASN A 62 -8.43 0.34 -12.80
C ASN A 62 -8.33 1.74 -13.44
N LYS A 63 -8.09 2.77 -12.63
CA LYS A 63 -8.01 4.16 -13.10
C LYS A 63 -6.58 4.64 -13.30
N GLY A 64 -5.61 3.99 -12.67
CA GLY A 64 -4.20 4.39 -12.75
C GLY A 64 -3.96 5.79 -12.19
N THR A 65 -4.72 6.22 -11.18
CA THR A 65 -4.52 7.53 -10.54
C THR A 65 -3.28 7.53 -9.65
N GLU A 66 -2.84 8.71 -9.22
CA GLU A 66 -1.84 8.80 -8.15
C GLU A 66 -2.33 8.11 -6.87
N ALA A 67 -1.38 7.58 -6.10
CA ALA A 67 -1.66 7.01 -4.79
C ALA A 67 -2.03 8.12 -3.79
N ILE A 68 -3.09 7.88 -3.02
CA ILE A 68 -3.64 8.85 -2.06
C ILE A 68 -3.36 8.33 -0.64
N ASN A 69 -2.80 9.19 0.21
CA ASN A 69 -2.60 8.89 1.63
C ASN A 69 -3.96 8.62 2.30
N VAL A 70 -4.08 7.53 3.06
CA VAL A 70 -5.36 7.11 3.68
C VAL A 70 -5.84 8.07 4.78
N GLY A 71 -4.92 8.82 5.39
CA GLY A 71 -5.21 9.81 6.43
C GLY A 71 -5.43 9.22 7.82
N GLU A 72 -5.68 10.10 8.77
CA GLU A 72 -6.07 9.74 10.14
C GLU A 72 -7.43 9.02 10.17
N PRO A 73 -7.66 8.09 11.11
CA PRO A 73 -6.76 7.68 12.19
C PRO A 73 -5.75 6.57 11.80
N VAL A 74 -5.75 6.13 10.54
CA VAL A 74 -4.87 5.05 10.07
C VAL A 74 -3.42 5.51 10.06
N ASN A 75 -3.16 6.70 9.54
CA ASN A 75 -1.82 7.29 9.50
C ASN A 75 -1.62 8.30 10.63
N THR A 76 -0.39 8.37 11.13
CA THR A 76 0.06 9.21 12.23
C THR A 76 1.50 9.67 12.00
N SER A 77 2.10 10.38 12.96
CA SER A 77 3.52 10.74 12.91
C SER A 77 4.50 9.57 13.12
N LYS A 78 3.99 8.33 13.19
CA LYS A 78 4.73 7.09 13.45
C LYS A 78 4.82 6.24 12.18
N ASP A 79 5.25 4.99 12.28
CA ASP A 79 5.17 4.04 11.17
C ASP A 79 3.83 3.31 11.22
N ASP A 80 3.10 3.37 10.11
CA ASP A 80 1.79 2.79 9.89
C ASP A 80 1.78 1.93 8.63
N PHE A 81 1.55 0.63 8.80
CA PHE A 81 1.87 -0.34 7.76
C PHE A 81 1.07 -1.64 7.79
N ALA A 82 1.30 -2.49 6.79
CA ALA A 82 0.63 -3.78 6.63
C ALA A 82 -0.90 -3.69 6.66
N PHE A 83 -1.44 -2.69 5.96
CA PHE A 83 -2.89 -2.49 5.89
C PHE A 83 -3.57 -3.61 5.11
N THR A 84 -4.64 -4.15 5.66
CA THR A 84 -5.54 -5.12 5.01
C THR A 84 -6.98 -4.67 5.20
N TYR A 85 -7.85 -5.03 4.25
CA TYR A 85 -9.25 -4.61 4.29
C TYR A 85 -10.18 -5.67 3.72
N ASN A 86 -11.19 -6.02 4.50
CA ASN A 86 -12.30 -6.85 4.07
C ASN A 86 -13.45 -5.94 3.61
N THR A 87 -13.70 -5.89 2.31
CA THR A 87 -14.71 -5.03 1.68
C THR A 87 -16.13 -5.39 2.13
N SER A 88 -16.46 -6.68 2.27
CA SER A 88 -17.80 -7.14 2.65
C SER A 88 -18.14 -6.79 4.11
N LYS A 89 -17.19 -6.98 5.03
CA LYS A 89 -17.35 -6.70 6.46
C LYS A 89 -17.09 -5.24 6.81
N LYS A 90 -16.45 -4.48 5.91
CA LYS A 90 -15.98 -3.12 6.13
C LYS A 90 -15.05 -3.01 7.35
N VAL A 91 -14.15 -3.99 7.49
CA VAL A 91 -13.17 -4.06 8.59
C VAL A 91 -11.78 -4.11 7.99
N GLY A 92 -10.88 -3.30 8.51
CA GLY A 92 -9.46 -3.33 8.17
C GLY A 92 -8.57 -3.52 9.39
N PHE A 93 -7.38 -4.04 9.15
CA PHE A 93 -6.32 -4.19 10.13
C PHE A 93 -5.06 -3.54 9.60
N PHE A 94 -4.28 -2.94 10.49
CA PHE A 94 -2.97 -2.39 10.18
C PHE A 94 -2.08 -2.56 11.40
N SER A 95 -0.77 -2.47 11.18
CA SER A 95 0.24 -2.45 12.22
C SER A 95 0.75 -1.04 12.40
N SER A 96 1.15 -0.71 13.62
CA SER A 96 1.75 0.58 13.93
C SER A 96 2.78 0.43 15.05
N ASN A 97 3.82 1.26 15.02
CA ASN A 97 4.73 1.43 16.15
C ASN A 97 4.38 2.65 17.02
N ARG A 98 3.16 3.20 16.86
CA ARG A 98 2.62 4.19 17.80
C ARG A 98 2.49 3.60 19.20
N ASP A 99 2.68 4.45 20.21
CA ASP A 99 2.40 4.06 21.59
C ASP A 99 0.92 3.62 21.70
N GLY A 100 0.68 2.54 22.43
CA GLY A 100 -0.66 1.99 22.60
C GLY A 100 -1.62 3.03 23.19
N VAL A 101 -2.89 2.91 22.80
CA VAL A 101 -4.00 3.70 23.34
C VAL A 101 -4.47 3.11 24.67
#